data_AF-A0A822DTG2-F1
#
_entry.id   AF-A0A822DTG2-F1
#
_cell.length_a   1.000
_cell.length_b   1.000
_cell.length_c   1.000
_cell.angle_alpha   90.00
_cell.angle_beta   90.00
_cell.angle_gamma   90.00
#
_symmetry.space_group_name_H-M   'P 1'
#
loop_
_entity.id
_entity.type
_entity.pdbx_description
1 polymer ?
#
loop_
_entity_poly.entity_id
_entity_poly.type
_entity_poly.pdbx_seq_one_letter_code
_entity_poly.pdbx_strand_id
1 'polypeptide(L)'
;MFEEQNEQYFIHSDVFLSTEDKTNYGKFFKNSIQFFILLNENHGDINVDDDGDPDLCRPERIDLTLVHRNETNVSECGYQLWNGALLLCDYILTNQTRFLNKTILELGAGIGLCSLIASRFVSKIICTDYDNDLLEVIKQNKMHF
;
A
#
# COMPACT_ATOMS: atom_id res chain seq x y z
N MET A 1 -15.84 -21.81 37.54
CA MET A 1 -14.95 -20.70 37.13
C MET A 1 -14.09 -21.28 36.05
N PHE A 2 -14.45 -21.07 34.78
CA PHE A 2 -13.68 -21.57 33.65
C PHE A 2 -12.63 -20.50 33.34
N GLU A 3 -11.35 -20.82 33.47
CA GLU A 3 -10.28 -19.99 32.95
C GLU A 3 -10.34 -20.10 31.41
N GLU A 4 -10.73 -19.01 30.74
CA GLU A 4 -10.50 -18.89 29.30
C GLU A 4 -8.98 -18.87 29.09
N GLN A 5 -8.46 -19.98 28.56
CA GLN A 5 -7.14 -19.99 27.95
C GLN A 5 -7.23 -19.06 26.72
N ASN A 6 -6.74 -17.83 26.87
CA ASN A 6 -6.55 -16.91 25.75
C ASN A 6 -5.45 -17.48 24.85
N GLU A 7 -5.80 -18.37 23.94
CA GLU A 7 -4.94 -18.72 22.82
C GLU A 7 -4.72 -17.45 21.99
N GLN A 8 -3.50 -16.94 22.04
CA GLN A 8 -3.09 -15.78 21.27
C GLN A 8 -2.84 -16.25 19.84
N TYR A 9 -3.81 -16.03 18.95
CA TYR A 9 -3.66 -16.34 17.53
C TYR A 9 -2.81 -15.28 16.85
N PHE A 10 -1.70 -15.72 16.25
CA PHE A 10 -0.79 -14.89 15.47
C PHE A 10 -1.11 -14.99 13.98
N ILE A 11 -0.95 -13.87 13.28
CA ILE A 11 -1.05 -13.74 11.83
C ILE A 11 0.33 -13.38 11.31
N HIS A 12 0.81 -14.11 10.32
CA HIS A 12 2.04 -13.81 9.61
C HIS A 12 1.74 -13.17 8.25
N SER A 13 2.60 -12.25 7.82
CA SER A 13 2.49 -11.58 6.54
C SER A 13 2.84 -12.53 5.41
N ASP A 14 1.91 -12.71 4.47
CA ASP A 14 2.16 -13.40 3.21
C ASP A 14 2.89 -12.52 2.18
N VAL A 15 3.00 -11.22 2.44
CA VAL A 15 3.61 -10.24 1.52
C VAL A 15 5.12 -10.16 1.73
N PHE A 16 5.52 -10.01 2.99
CA PHE A 16 6.92 -9.99 3.37
C PHE A 16 7.25 -11.27 4.12
N LEU A 17 7.77 -12.24 3.39
CA LEU A 17 8.29 -13.46 3.99
C LEU A 17 9.53 -13.11 4.83
N SER A 18 9.43 -13.24 6.15
CA SER A 18 10.63 -13.27 6.99
C SER A 18 11.28 -14.65 6.86
N THR A 19 12.50 -14.72 6.34
CA THR A 19 13.34 -15.91 6.52
C THR A 19 13.61 -16.04 8.02
N GLU A 20 13.07 -17.12 8.59
CA GLU A 20 13.32 -17.69 9.93
C GLU A 20 14.15 -16.84 10.88
N ASP A 21 13.49 -16.10 11.77
CA ASP A 21 14.04 -15.75 13.08
C ASP A 21 12.90 -15.42 14.04
N LYS A 22 12.63 -16.34 14.98
CA LYS A 22 11.65 -16.20 16.09
C LYS A 22 12.02 -15.09 17.11
N THR A 23 12.87 -14.14 16.73
CA THR A 23 13.36 -13.04 17.58
C THR A 23 12.78 -11.68 17.16
N ASN A 24 11.92 -11.65 16.13
CA ASN A 24 11.40 -10.42 15.55
C ASN A 24 9.91 -10.15 15.81
N TYR A 25 9.29 -10.89 16.73
CA TYR A 25 7.89 -10.70 17.14
C TYR A 25 7.61 -9.23 17.53
N GLY A 26 6.56 -8.66 16.94
CA GLY A 26 6.11 -7.29 17.23
C GLY A 26 7.04 -6.17 16.75
N LYS A 27 8.15 -6.47 16.07
CA LYS A 27 9.05 -5.44 15.55
C LYS A 27 8.44 -4.76 14.34
N PHE A 28 8.66 -3.45 14.27
CA PHE A 28 8.42 -2.68 13.08
C PHE A 28 9.54 -2.90 12.06
N PHE A 29 9.13 -3.12 10.82
CA PHE A 29 9.97 -3.19 9.65
C PHE A 29 9.73 -1.94 8.81
N LYS A 30 10.77 -1.50 8.13
CA LYS A 30 10.70 -0.39 7.17
C LYS A 30 11.16 -0.90 5.82
N ASN A 31 10.19 -1.15 4.94
CA ASN A 31 10.44 -1.67 3.60
C ASN A 31 10.05 -0.64 2.54
N SER A 32 10.69 -0.71 1.38
CA SER A 32 10.27 0.07 0.22
C SER A 32 9.47 -0.82 -0.73
N ILE A 33 8.42 -0.25 -1.33
CA ILE A 33 7.62 -0.88 -2.38
C ILE A 33 7.60 0.05 -3.57
N GLN A 34 7.59 -0.54 -4.76
CA GLN A 34 7.58 0.17 -6.03
C GLN A 34 6.33 -0.19 -6.81
N PHE A 35 5.61 0.83 -7.28
CA PHE A 35 4.55 0.68 -8.25
C PHE A 35 4.99 1.31 -9.58
N PHE A 36 4.51 0.74 -10.67
CA PHE A 36 4.71 1.28 -12.00
C PHE A 36 3.35 1.68 -12.56
N ILE A 37 3.26 2.90 -13.08
CA ILE A 37 2.02 3.42 -13.63
C ILE A 37 2.23 3.96 -15.03
N LEU A 38 1.35 3.59 -15.95
CA LEU A 38 1.26 4.25 -17.24
C LEU A 38 0.35 5.47 -17.09
N LEU A 39 0.94 6.66 -17.24
CA LEU A 39 0.16 7.89 -17.33
C LEU A 39 -0.31 8.05 -18.77
N ASN A 40 -1.63 8.21 -18.94
CA ASN A 40 -2.29 8.42 -20.23
C ASN A 40 -2.11 7.26 -21.22
N GLU A 41 -3.04 6.32 -21.20
CA GLU A 41 -3.23 5.40 -22.32
C GLU A 41 -3.81 6.18 -23.52
N ASN A 42 -2.94 6.85 -24.28
CA ASN A 42 -3.29 7.22 -25.64
C ASN A 42 -3.27 5.93 -26.45
N HIS A 43 -4.44 5.31 -26.67
CA HIS A 43 -4.62 4.27 -27.69
C HIS A 43 -4.55 4.86 -29.12
N GLY A 44 -3.73 5.89 -29.32
CA GLY A 44 -3.44 6.49 -30.62
C GLY A 44 -2.23 5.81 -31.26
N ASP A 45 -2.02 6.08 -32.55
CA ASP A 45 -1.00 5.49 -33.40
C ASP A 45 0.38 5.35 -32.74
N ILE A 46 1.07 4.24 -33.02
CA ILE A 46 2.42 3.96 -32.52
C ILE A 46 3.35 5.04 -33.07
N ASN A 47 3.90 5.86 -32.18
CA ASN A 47 5.01 6.75 -32.54
C ASN A 47 6.26 5.91 -32.78
N VAL A 48 7.07 6.30 -33.75
CA VAL A 48 8.39 5.71 -34.00
C VAL A 48 9.45 6.78 -33.80
N ASP A 49 10.59 6.38 -33.25
CA ASP A 49 11.73 7.28 -33.07
C ASP A 49 12.61 7.34 -34.33
N ASP A 50 13.78 7.97 -34.21
CA ASP A 50 14.68 8.24 -35.34
C ASP A 50 15.28 6.98 -35.98
N ASP A 51 15.31 5.84 -35.28
CA ASP A 51 15.82 4.57 -35.82
C ASP A 51 14.72 3.59 -36.25
N GLY A 52 13.46 3.99 -36.06
CA GLY A 52 12.28 3.25 -36.50
C GLY A 52 11.73 2.30 -35.45
N ASP A 53 12.24 2.34 -34.22
CA ASP A 53 11.69 1.58 -33.10
C ASP A 53 10.43 2.25 -32.54
N PRO A 54 9.47 1.48 -31.97
CA PRO A 54 8.31 2.05 -31.31
C PRO A 54 8.70 2.92 -30.11
N ASP A 55 8.36 4.21 -30.16
CA ASP A 55 8.50 5.15 -29.04
C ASP A 55 7.41 4.88 -28.00
N LEU A 56 7.69 3.94 -27.10
CA LEU A 56 6.81 3.55 -26.02
C LEU A 56 6.95 4.50 -24.82
N CYS A 57 5.82 4.99 -24.31
CA CYS A 57 5.78 5.67 -23.02
C CYS A 57 6.25 4.71 -21.92
N ARG A 58 7.34 5.07 -21.24
CA ARG A 58 7.84 4.31 -20.09
C ARG A 58 6.91 4.54 -18.90
N PRO A 59 6.55 3.48 -18.15
CA PRO A 59 5.81 3.65 -16.91
C PRO A 59 6.56 4.56 -15.95
N GLU A 60 5.84 5.48 -15.34
CA GLU A 60 6.36 6.25 -14.21
C GLU A 60 6.52 5.32 -13.00
N ARG A 61 7.63 5.46 -12.29
CA ARG A 61 7.91 4.72 -11.06
C ARG A 61 7.43 5.52 -9.85
N ILE A 62 6.65 4.88 -9.00
CA ILE A 62 6.22 5.41 -7.70
C ILE A 62 6.95 4.62 -6.62
N ASP A 63 7.87 5.28 -5.92
CA ASP A 63 8.59 4.70 -4.78
C ASP A 63 7.86 5.06 -3.48
N LEU A 64 7.58 4.07 -2.64
CA LEU A 64 7.02 4.28 -1.31
C LEU A 64 7.91 3.64 -0.25
N THR A 65 7.92 4.25 0.93
CA THR A 65 8.49 3.64 2.13
C THR A 65 7.39 3.41 3.15
N LEU A 66 7.29 2.17 3.62
CA LEU A 66 6.26 1.70 4.54
C LEU A 66 6.91 1.15 5.81
N VAL A 67 6.40 1.62 6.95
CA VAL A 67 6.59 1.09 8.29
C VAL A 67 5.39 0.19 8.59
N HIS A 68 5.67 -1.06 8.94
CA HIS A 68 4.66 -2.11 9.13
C HIS A 68 5.23 -3.23 10.02
N ARG A 69 4.41 -4.23 10.38
CA ARG A 69 4.83 -5.45 11.07
C ARG A 69 4.61 -6.66 10.16
N ASN A 70 5.55 -7.59 10.16
CA ASN A 70 5.41 -8.86 9.42
C ASN A 70 4.62 -9.91 10.18
N GLU A 71 4.39 -9.70 11.48
CA GLU A 71 3.66 -10.63 12.33
C GLU A 71 2.98 -9.85 13.45
N THR A 72 1.71 -10.18 13.71
CA THR A 72 0.89 -9.53 14.73
C THR A 72 -0.09 -10.51 15.35
N ASN A 73 -0.67 -10.14 16.49
CA ASN A 73 -1.91 -10.74 16.94
C ASN A 73 -3.07 -10.34 16.01
N VAL A 74 -4.18 -11.08 16.07
CA VAL A 74 -5.40 -10.74 15.31
C VAL A 74 -5.88 -9.32 15.59
N SER A 75 -5.79 -8.85 16.85
CA SER A 75 -6.20 -7.48 17.23
C SER A 75 -5.32 -6.39 16.58
N GLU A 76 -4.08 -6.71 16.26
CA GLU A 76 -3.09 -5.78 15.70
C GLU A 76 -2.88 -5.99 14.20
N CYS A 77 -3.80 -6.68 13.52
CA CYS A 77 -3.69 -7.00 12.10
C CYS A 77 -3.56 -5.77 11.18
N GLY A 78 -4.01 -4.59 11.63
CA GLY A 78 -3.88 -3.33 10.90
C GLY A 78 -2.44 -2.85 10.68
N TYR A 79 -1.48 -3.34 11.48
CA TYR A 79 -0.06 -3.02 11.31
C TYR A 79 0.61 -3.80 10.15
N GLN A 80 -0.06 -4.79 9.56
CA GLN A 80 0.50 -5.58 8.47
C GLN A 80 0.12 -5.00 7.10
N LEU A 81 0.97 -5.25 6.11
CA LEU A 81 0.57 -5.08 4.71
C LEU A 81 -0.23 -6.30 4.23
N TRP A 82 -1.42 -6.03 3.69
CA TRP A 82 -2.33 -7.04 3.18
C TRP A 82 -2.36 -7.07 1.64
N ASN A 83 -2.46 -8.27 1.06
CA ASN A 83 -2.62 -8.46 -0.39
C ASN A 83 -3.83 -7.70 -0.95
N GLY A 84 -4.92 -7.55 -0.18
CA GLY A 84 -6.08 -6.77 -0.57
C GLY A 84 -5.75 -5.27 -0.78
N ALA A 85 -4.84 -4.71 0.02
CA ALA A 85 -4.38 -3.34 -0.16
C ALA A 85 -3.56 -3.18 -1.44
N LEU A 86 -2.67 -4.15 -1.74
CA LEU A 86 -1.91 -4.17 -3.00
C LEU A 86 -2.84 -4.24 -4.22
N LEU A 87 -3.86 -5.12 -4.17
CA LEU A 87 -4.87 -5.23 -5.22
C LEU A 87 -5.66 -3.93 -5.41
N LEU A 88 -6.06 -3.27 -4.32
CA LEU A 88 -6.78 -2.00 -4.41
C LEU A 88 -5.90 -0.88 -4.98
N CYS A 89 -4.60 -0.88 -4.65
CA CYS A 89 -3.64 0.06 -5.24
C CYS A 89 -3.54 -0.12 -6.76
N ASP A 90 -3.41 -1.36 -7.22
CA ASP A 90 -3.39 -1.67 -8.65
C ASP A 90 -4.69 -1.23 -9.36
N TYR A 91 -5.84 -1.44 -8.71
CA TYR A 91 -7.12 -0.95 -9.21
C TYR A 91 -7.15 0.58 -9.33
N ILE A 92 -6.68 1.31 -8.32
CA ILE A 92 -6.62 2.78 -8.34
C ILE A 92 -5.71 3.27 -9.47
N LEU A 93 -4.51 2.68 -9.60
CA LEU A 93 -3.52 3.03 -10.63
C LEU A 93 -4.00 2.71 -12.04
N THR A 94 -4.84 1.69 -12.21
CA THR A 94 -5.45 1.36 -13.51
C THR A 94 -6.69 2.23 -13.81
N ASN A 95 -7.37 2.74 -12.78
CA ASN A 95 -8.64 3.46 -12.91
C ASN A 95 -8.53 4.94 -12.51
N GLN A 96 -7.39 5.57 -12.76
CA GLN A 96 -7.00 6.91 -12.29
C GLN A 96 -8.11 7.96 -12.48
N THR A 97 -8.72 7.97 -13.67
CA THR A 97 -9.77 8.92 -14.06
C THR A 97 -10.99 8.89 -13.14
N ARG A 98 -11.27 7.75 -12.50
CA ARG A 98 -12.37 7.61 -11.54
C ARG A 98 -12.09 8.32 -10.23
N PHE A 99 -10.83 8.62 -9.92
CA PHE A 99 -10.40 9.23 -8.66
C PHE A 99 -9.99 10.71 -8.82
N LEU A 100 -9.73 11.16 -10.05
CA LEU A 100 -9.32 12.53 -10.35
C LEU A 100 -10.20 13.58 -9.66
N ASN A 101 -9.56 14.46 -8.88
CA ASN A 101 -10.17 15.59 -8.17
C ASN A 101 -11.28 15.24 -7.16
N LYS A 102 -11.44 13.97 -6.77
CA LYS A 102 -12.45 13.57 -5.78
C LYS A 102 -11.97 13.75 -4.35
N THR A 103 -12.91 13.81 -3.41
CA THR A 103 -12.63 13.59 -1.98
C THR A 103 -12.98 12.15 -1.63
N ILE A 104 -12.07 11.43 -0.99
CA ILE A 104 -12.26 10.02 -0.61
C ILE A 104 -12.11 9.82 0.91
N LEU A 105 -12.79 8.78 1.41
CA LEU A 105 -12.70 8.29 2.79
C LEU A 105 -12.26 6.83 2.74
N GLU A 106 -11.14 6.50 3.38
CA GLU A 106 -10.68 5.12 3.57
C GLU A 106 -11.04 4.68 4.99
N LEU A 107 -11.79 3.57 5.10
CA LEU A 107 -12.19 2.94 6.36
C LEU A 107 -11.31 1.71 6.60
N GLY A 108 -10.70 1.62 7.78
CA GLY A 108 -9.78 0.51 8.10
C GLY A 108 -8.53 0.56 7.24
N ALA A 109 -7.88 1.72 7.21
CA ALA A 109 -6.75 1.99 6.33
C ALA A 109 -5.51 1.13 6.61
N GLY A 110 -5.42 0.50 7.78
CA GLY A 110 -4.24 -0.26 8.18
C GLY A 110 -3.01 0.65 8.20
N ILE A 111 -1.97 0.27 7.45
CA ILE A 111 -0.76 1.09 7.27
C ILE A 111 -0.93 2.25 6.27
N GLY A 112 -2.13 2.47 5.72
CA GLY A 112 -2.48 3.64 4.89
C GLY A 112 -1.95 3.61 3.46
N LEU A 113 -1.59 2.43 2.94
CA LEU A 113 -1.03 2.28 1.60
C LEU A 113 -1.97 2.78 0.50
N CYS A 114 -3.26 2.41 0.55
CA CYS A 114 -4.21 2.79 -0.52
C CYS A 114 -4.46 4.30 -0.53
N SER A 115 -4.58 4.93 0.65
CA SER A 115 -4.59 6.39 0.77
C SER A 115 -3.36 7.04 0.12
N LEU A 116 -2.15 6.55 0.40
CA LEU A 116 -0.93 7.09 -0.23
C LEU A 116 -0.98 6.97 -1.75
N ILE A 117 -1.37 5.81 -2.30
CA ILE A 117 -1.49 5.65 -3.75
C ILE A 117 -2.57 6.55 -4.35
N ALA A 118 -3.75 6.61 -3.72
CA ALA A 118 -4.85 7.45 -4.17
C ALA A 118 -4.52 8.94 -4.12
N SER A 119 -3.62 9.38 -3.23
CA SER A 119 -3.27 10.79 -3.04
C SER A 119 -2.68 11.44 -4.29
N ARG A 120 -2.23 10.63 -5.25
CA ARG A 120 -1.71 11.11 -6.53
C ARG A 120 -2.81 11.63 -7.48
N PHE A 121 -4.07 11.21 -7.29
CA PHE A 121 -5.17 11.53 -8.20
C PHE A 121 -6.28 12.37 -7.55
N VAL A 122 -6.50 12.20 -6.25
CA VAL A 122 -7.63 12.81 -5.54
C VAL A 122 -7.30 14.21 -5.02
N SER A 123 -8.32 15.04 -4.75
CA SER A 123 -8.15 16.36 -4.16
C SER A 123 -7.99 16.34 -2.64
N LYS A 124 -8.63 15.37 -1.98
CA LYS A 124 -8.57 15.21 -0.52
C LYS A 124 -8.78 13.75 -0.11
N ILE A 125 -8.07 13.33 0.92
CA ILE A 125 -8.22 12.01 1.55
C ILE A 125 -8.52 12.19 3.02
N ILE A 126 -9.45 11.38 3.51
CA ILE A 126 -9.66 11.13 4.92
C ILE A 126 -9.28 9.67 5.16
N CYS A 127 -8.12 9.44 5.77
CA CYS A 127 -7.60 8.11 6.08
C CYS A 127 -7.98 7.79 7.53
N THR A 128 -8.72 6.70 7.75
CA THR A 128 -9.25 6.36 9.08
C THR A 128 -8.93 4.92 9.47
N ASP A 129 -8.59 4.75 10.74
CA ASP A 129 -8.47 3.46 11.41
C ASP A 129 -8.87 3.61 12.88
N TYR A 130 -9.03 2.52 13.60
CA TYR A 130 -9.50 2.52 14.99
C TYR A 130 -8.39 2.79 16.00
N ASP A 131 -7.15 2.42 15.68
CA ASP A 131 -6.00 2.48 16.58
C ASP A 131 -5.20 3.78 16.38
N ASN A 132 -5.08 4.59 17.43
CA ASN A 132 -4.32 5.84 17.40
C ASN A 132 -2.82 5.61 17.15
N ASP A 133 -2.24 4.54 17.68
CA ASP A 133 -0.82 4.23 17.48
C ASP A 133 -0.55 3.84 16.02
N LEU A 134 -1.51 3.15 15.39
CA LEU A 134 -1.47 2.84 13.97
C LEU A 134 -1.55 4.13 13.13
N LEU A 135 -2.38 5.11 13.51
CA LEU A 135 -2.43 6.39 12.82
C LEU A 135 -1.08 7.13 12.85
N GLU A 136 -0.30 7.00 13.92
CA GLU A 136 1.07 7.54 13.98
C GLU A 136 2.04 6.77 13.07
N VAL A 137 1.82 5.46 12.86
CA VAL A 137 2.56 4.68 11.87
C VAL A 137 2.22 5.13 10.45
N ILE A 138 0.94 5.35 10.13
CA ILE A 138 0.51 5.85 8.82
C ILE A 138 1.22 7.16 8.46
N LYS A 139 1.37 8.08 9.42
CA LYS A 139 2.07 9.36 9.21
C LYS A 139 3.55 9.21 8.85
N GLN A 140 4.18 8.09 9.19
CA GLN A 140 5.58 7.80 8.84
C GLN A 140 5.70 7.25 7.41
N ASN A 141 4.61 6.72 6.86
CA ASN A 141 4.57 6.15 5.52
C ASN A 141 4.46 7.26 4.49
N LYS A 142 5.27 7.18 3.44
CA LYS A 142 5.36 8.26 2.46
C LYS A 142 5.69 7.74 1.06
N MET A 143 5.13 8.45 0.10
CA MET A 143 5.50 8.39 -1.32
C MET A 143 6.65 9.36 -1.58
N HIS A 144 7.59 8.97 -2.42
CA HIS A 144 8.68 9.84 -2.89
C HIS A 144 8.38 10.32 -4.31
N PHE A 145 8.69 11.59 -4.59
CA PHE A 145 8.50 12.26 -5.89
C PHE A 145 9.85 12.53 -6.56
#